data_AF-A0A533SGJ2-F1
#
_entry.id   AF-A0A533SGJ2-F1
#
_cell.length_a   1.000
_cell.length_b   1.000
_cell.length_c   1.000
_cell.angle_alpha   90.00
_cell.angle_beta   90.00
_cell.angle_gamma   90.00
#
_symmetry.space_group_name_H-M   'P 1'
#
loop_
_entity.id
_entity.type
_entity.pdbx_description
1 polymer ?
#
loop_
_entity_poly.entity_id
_entity_poly.type
_entity_poly.pdbx_seq_one_letter_code
_entity_poly.pdbx_strand_id
1 'polypeptide(L)'
;MRLLICAFLFLLWSFPVLASEEKRILFLDGARIEREIVARKGFVEVPLPAAMLPASLRVKPLGNTQVRWVEIIPVAGTAKNAEQLKTMEERRNILLDRLKNLEMREEIFKAAAKSQSGRALRKTKSNPDPLGSLRSGTRFALTQLDEISAARRKTRGSLAEIETRIATLAKQPSSGSVARILLSQSGGTVRVAYLVSNLKWTPRYDVRLSGNGYTELALCAKMPAAEPNVSTVVVPLPLVETIGAEIPQYPVSAGITSIATFRLPLEKEELVKGAVPYLSLVLDNTSSLYLPAGEASGYWGGEYLGNAAFSGCLPGKTLALQFGKRE
;
A
#
# COMPACT_ATOMS: atom_id res chain seq x y z
N MET A 1 13.22 -19.29 53.44
CA MET A 1 12.65 -17.93 53.28
C MET A 1 13.54 -16.91 52.54
N ARG A 2 14.86 -17.09 52.38
CA ARG A 2 15.72 -16.14 51.62
C ARG A 2 15.75 -16.37 50.09
N LEU A 3 15.40 -17.57 49.62
CA LEU A 3 15.38 -17.91 48.19
C LEU A 3 14.12 -17.43 47.43
N LEU A 4 13.03 -17.14 48.15
CA LEU A 4 11.77 -16.64 47.55
C LEU A 4 11.78 -15.13 47.28
N ILE A 5 12.68 -14.38 47.91
CA ILE A 5 12.80 -12.92 47.73
C ILE A 5 13.61 -12.57 46.46
N CYS A 6 14.52 -13.45 46.02
CA CYS A 6 15.29 -13.22 44.79
C CYS A 6 14.47 -13.43 43.51
N ALA A 7 13.45 -14.30 43.54
CA ALA A 7 12.58 -14.53 42.38
C ALA A 7 11.61 -13.36 42.10
N PHE A 8 11.27 -12.57 43.13
CA PHE A 8 10.39 -11.40 42.97
C PHE A 8 11.13 -10.16 42.44
N LEU A 9 12.45 -10.06 42.65
CA LEU A 9 13.28 -8.95 42.16
C LEU A 9 13.65 -9.07 40.67
N PHE A 10 13.61 -10.27 40.08
CA PHE A 10 13.88 -10.47 38.65
C PHE A 10 12.66 -10.26 37.74
N LEU A 11 11.44 -10.26 38.28
CA LEU A 11 10.21 -9.98 37.52
C LEU A 11 9.94 -8.49 37.28
N LEU A 12 10.65 -7.59 37.99
CA LEU A 12 10.51 -6.14 37.87
C LEU A 12 11.32 -5.50 36.71
N TRP A 13 11.99 -6.30 35.89
CA TRP A 13 12.60 -5.85 34.62
C TRP A 13 11.73 -6.14 33.39
N SER A 14 10.44 -6.42 33.61
CA SER A 14 9.44 -6.35 32.54
C SER A 14 9.08 -4.87 32.33
N PHE A 15 9.74 -4.24 31.36
CA PHE A 15 9.41 -2.88 30.94
C PHE A 15 7.91 -2.77 30.66
N PRO A 16 7.14 -1.93 31.39
CA PRO A 16 5.94 -1.41 30.79
C PRO A 16 6.45 -0.47 29.69
N VAL A 17 6.29 -0.88 28.44
CA VAL A 17 6.05 0.08 27.37
C VAL A 17 4.79 0.80 27.79
N LEU A 18 4.95 1.90 28.54
CA LEU A 18 3.88 2.86 28.79
C LEU A 18 3.29 3.16 27.43
N ALA A 19 2.02 2.81 27.25
CA ALA A 19 1.25 3.07 26.05
C ALA A 19 1.31 4.58 25.79
N SER A 20 2.25 4.99 24.94
CA SER A 20 2.30 6.32 24.38
C SER A 20 1.09 6.40 23.47
N GLU A 21 0.14 7.28 23.80
CA GLU A 21 -1.04 7.51 22.99
C GLU A 21 -0.58 8.16 21.68
N GLU A 22 -0.41 7.33 20.65
CA GLU A 22 -0.03 7.79 19.32
C GLU A 22 -1.30 8.18 18.56
N LYS A 23 -1.33 9.44 18.12
CA LYS A 23 -2.38 9.95 17.24
C LYS A 23 -1.82 10.13 15.83
N ARG A 24 -2.47 9.52 14.85
CA ARG A 24 -2.16 9.66 13.42
C ARG A 24 -3.27 10.43 12.73
N ILE A 25 -2.88 11.47 11.99
CA ILE A 25 -3.76 12.22 11.12
C ILE A 25 -3.28 11.98 9.70
N LEU A 26 -4.07 11.26 8.91
CA LEU A 26 -3.74 10.95 7.51
C LEU A 26 -4.40 11.96 6.57
N PHE A 27 -3.62 12.43 5.62
CA PHE A 27 -4.00 13.30 4.52
C PHE A 27 -3.90 12.49 3.21
N LEU A 28 -4.28 13.12 2.10
CA LEU A 28 -4.22 12.49 0.77
C LEU A 28 -2.79 12.27 0.26
N ASP A 29 -1.85 13.09 0.74
CA ASP A 29 -0.46 13.18 0.29
C ASP A 29 0.58 12.91 1.40
N GLY A 30 0.14 12.63 2.62
CA GLY A 30 1.03 12.34 3.74
C GLY A 30 0.29 12.16 5.06
N ALA A 31 1.03 12.15 6.15
CA ALA A 31 0.47 12.01 7.49
C ALA A 31 1.21 12.88 8.50
N ARG A 32 0.48 13.28 9.54
CA ARG A 32 1.02 13.87 10.76
C ARG A 32 0.94 12.83 11.88
N ILE A 33 2.09 12.54 12.48
CA ILE A 33 2.20 11.63 13.62
C ILE A 33 2.41 12.49 14.85
N GLU A 34 1.59 12.28 15.88
CA GLU A 34 1.70 12.91 17.19
C GLU A 34 1.88 11.85 18.26
N ARG A 35 2.85 12.06 19.15
CA ARG A 35 3.15 11.17 20.27
C ARG A 35 3.40 11.95 21.53
N GLU A 36 2.91 11.46 22.65
CA GLU A 36 3.26 11.96 23.97
C GLU A 36 4.29 11.06 24.62
N ILE A 37 5.41 11.66 25.05
CA ILE A 37 6.56 10.93 25.55
C ILE A 37 7.03 11.57 26.86
N VAL A 38 7.23 10.72 27.87
CA VAL A 38 7.75 11.14 29.18
C VAL A 38 9.27 10.99 29.20
N ALA A 39 9.96 12.04 29.64
CA ALA A 39 11.42 12.06 29.72
C ALA A 39 11.96 11.22 30.87
N ARG A 40 12.99 10.43 30.58
CA ARG A 40 13.75 9.70 31.59
C ARG A 40 15.03 10.47 31.86
N LYS A 41 15.25 10.89 33.11
CA LYS A 41 16.40 11.71 33.53
C LYS A 41 16.56 13.03 32.74
N GLY A 42 15.44 13.61 32.31
CA GLY A 42 15.42 14.87 31.56
C GLY A 42 15.73 14.71 30.07
N PHE A 43 15.78 13.48 29.56
CA PHE A 43 16.11 13.19 28.17
C PHE A 43 15.02 12.34 27.50
N VAL A 44 14.80 12.63 26.21
CA VAL A 44 13.87 11.89 25.34
C VAL A 44 14.59 11.59 24.02
N GLU A 45 14.58 10.33 23.62
CA GLU A 45 14.97 9.91 22.27
C GLU A 45 13.71 9.50 21.49
N VAL A 46 13.52 10.12 20.33
CA VAL A 46 12.40 9.82 19.44
C VAL A 46 12.95 9.24 18.14
N PRO A 47 12.66 7.97 17.81
CA PRO A 47 13.00 7.43 16.51
C PRO A 47 12.15 8.12 15.43
N LEU A 48 12.82 8.69 14.43
CA LEU A 48 12.19 9.37 13.30
C LEU A 48 12.28 8.49 12.05
N PRO A 49 11.17 8.25 11.35
CA PRO A 49 11.18 7.45 10.13
C PRO A 49 11.94 8.17 9.01
N ALA A 50 12.56 7.39 8.10
CA ALA A 50 13.29 7.95 6.96
C ALA A 50 12.42 8.79 6.02
N ALA A 51 11.12 8.50 5.96
CA ALA A 51 10.15 9.26 5.16
C ALA A 51 9.65 10.56 5.84
N MET A 52 10.27 10.97 6.96
CA MET A 52 9.93 12.22 7.62
C MET A 52 10.29 13.41 6.73
N LEU A 53 9.37 14.36 6.59
CA LEU A 53 9.64 15.59 5.85
C LEU A 53 10.69 16.46 6.58
N PRO A 54 11.66 17.05 5.87
CA PRO A 54 12.64 17.96 6.47
C PRO A 54 11.96 19.12 7.20
N ALA A 55 12.55 19.56 8.33
CA ALA A 55 12.05 20.67 9.14
C ALA A 55 10.59 20.56 9.64
N SER A 56 9.99 19.35 9.60
CA SER A 56 8.61 19.13 10.06
C SER A 56 8.48 18.81 11.55
N LEU A 57 9.59 18.48 12.23
CA LEU A 57 9.58 18.15 13.66
C LEU A 57 9.13 19.35 14.50
N ARG A 58 8.15 19.12 15.37
CA ARG A 58 7.65 20.06 16.36
C ARG A 58 7.64 19.39 17.72
N VAL A 59 8.20 20.07 18.71
CA VAL A 59 8.26 19.59 20.09
C VAL A 59 7.55 20.63 20.95
N LYS A 60 6.48 20.20 21.63
CA LYS A 60 5.73 21.03 22.56
C LYS A 60 5.86 20.45 23.96
N PRO A 61 6.43 21.18 24.94
CA PRO A 61 6.42 20.73 26.31
C PRO A 61 4.99 20.71 26.86
N LEU A 62 4.70 19.74 27.72
CA LEU A 62 3.45 19.64 28.47
C LEU A 62 3.73 19.91 29.95
N GLY A 63 2.79 20.60 30.61
CA GLY A 63 2.92 21.04 32.00
C GLY A 63 4.02 22.08 32.20
N ASN A 64 4.74 21.99 33.32
CA ASN A 64 5.78 22.96 33.73
C ASN A 64 7.18 22.65 33.19
N THR A 65 7.27 21.85 32.13
CA THR A 65 8.56 21.46 31.53
C THR A 65 9.00 22.48 30.48
N GLN A 66 10.30 22.66 30.29
CA GLN A 66 10.85 23.46 29.19
C GLN A 66 11.78 22.61 28.34
N VAL A 67 11.73 22.83 27.02
CA VAL A 67 12.67 22.23 26.06
C VAL A 67 13.93 23.07 26.06
N ARG A 68 15.06 22.48 26.43
CA ARG A 68 16.36 23.17 26.45
C ARG A 68 17.08 23.05 25.12
N TRP A 69 17.04 21.85 24.53
CA TRP A 69 17.81 21.54 23.35
C TRP A 69 17.17 20.40 22.57
N VAL A 70 17.27 20.48 21.24
CA VAL A 70 16.79 19.46 20.31
C VAL A 70 17.89 19.25 19.26
N GLU A 71 18.30 18.01 19.07
CA GLU A 71 19.25 17.61 18.04
C GLU A 71 18.71 16.41 17.27
N ILE A 72 18.87 16.43 15.95
CA ILE A 72 18.48 15.32 15.08
C ILE A 72 19.77 14.64 14.61
N ILE A 73 19.99 13.41 15.05
CA ILE A 73 21.17 12.63 14.67
C ILE A 73 20.76 11.57 13.64
N PRO A 74 21.40 11.52 12.46
CA PRO A 74 21.16 10.45 11.50
C PRO A 74 21.69 9.12 12.03
N VAL A 75 20.90 8.05 11.89
CA VAL A 75 21.34 6.70 12.30
C VAL A 75 22.11 6.08 11.14
N ALA A 76 23.41 5.83 11.36
CA ALA A 76 24.37 5.39 10.33
C ALA A 76 24.09 4.02 9.65
N GLY A 77 23.03 3.30 10.04
CA GLY A 77 22.63 2.01 9.43
C GLY A 77 21.63 2.13 8.28
N THR A 78 21.01 3.29 8.08
CA THR A 78 19.87 3.47 7.16
C THR A 78 20.27 3.51 5.69
N ALA A 79 21.40 4.14 5.37
CA ALA A 79 21.94 4.19 4.01
C ALA A 79 22.28 2.78 3.48
N LYS A 80 22.90 1.93 4.32
CA LYS A 80 23.20 0.54 3.95
C LYS A 80 21.94 -0.29 3.72
N ASN A 81 20.91 -0.11 4.54
CA ASN A 81 19.64 -0.82 4.36
C ASN A 81 18.89 -0.35 3.10
N ALA A 82 18.93 0.96 2.80
CA ALA A 82 18.34 1.53 1.58
C ALA A 82 19.08 1.03 0.31
N GLU A 83 20.40 0.97 0.34
CA GLU A 83 21.22 0.42 -0.75
C GLU A 83 20.97 -1.08 -0.95
N GLN A 84 20.84 -1.83 0.15
CA GLN A 84 20.46 -3.24 0.10
C GLN A 84 19.06 -3.44 -0.49
N LEU A 85 18.07 -2.62 -0.12
CA LEU A 85 16.73 -2.67 -0.72
C LEU A 85 16.77 -2.43 -2.23
N LYS A 86 17.45 -1.37 -2.67
CA LYS A 86 17.61 -1.05 -4.09
C LYS A 86 18.27 -2.21 -4.86
N THR A 87 19.33 -2.80 -4.31
CA THR A 87 20.01 -3.95 -4.91
C THR A 87 19.08 -5.17 -5.03
N MET A 88 18.21 -5.38 -4.04
CA MET A 88 17.24 -6.50 -4.07
C MET A 88 16.10 -6.26 -5.06
N GLU A 89 15.64 -5.01 -5.22
CA GLU A 89 14.66 -4.63 -6.24
C GLU A 89 15.21 -4.81 -7.66
N GLU A 90 16.46 -4.41 -7.90
CA GLU A 90 17.14 -4.65 -9.18
C GLU A 90 17.22 -6.15 -9.50
N ARG A 91 17.59 -6.98 -8.50
CA ARG A 91 17.61 -8.45 -8.65
C ARG A 91 16.21 -9.02 -8.92
N ARG A 92 15.17 -8.50 -8.27
CA ARG A 92 13.79 -8.90 -8.52
C ARG A 92 13.39 -8.65 -9.98
N ASN A 93 13.70 -7.48 -10.51
CA ASN A 93 13.39 -7.12 -11.89
C ASN A 93 14.11 -8.05 -12.90
N ILE A 94 15.40 -8.33 -12.66
CA ILE A 94 16.16 -9.28 -13.49
C ILE A 94 15.52 -10.68 -13.49
N LEU A 95 15.03 -11.15 -12.33
CA LEU A 95 14.37 -12.45 -12.24
C LEU A 95 12.99 -12.47 -12.90
N LEU A 96 12.23 -11.38 -12.84
CA LEU A 96 10.97 -11.24 -13.56
C LEU A 96 11.17 -11.28 -15.07
N ASP A 97 12.16 -10.55 -15.59
CA ASP A 97 12.50 -10.57 -17.01
C ASP A 97 12.94 -11.98 -17.45
N ARG A 98 13.75 -12.64 -16.62
CA ARG A 98 14.15 -14.03 -16.86
C ARG A 98 12.95 -14.98 -16.87
N LEU A 99 11.99 -14.80 -15.97
CA LEU A 99 10.78 -15.61 -15.91
C LEU A 99 9.94 -15.44 -17.18
N LYS A 100 9.73 -14.20 -17.61
CA LYS A 100 9.02 -13.87 -18.86
C LYS A 100 9.71 -14.47 -20.08
N ASN A 101 11.04 -14.41 -20.14
CA ASN A 101 11.82 -15.04 -21.20
C ASN A 101 11.68 -16.57 -21.22
N LEU A 102 11.63 -17.23 -20.05
CA LEU A 102 11.41 -18.67 -19.97
C LEU A 102 9.99 -19.06 -20.40
N GLU A 103 8.97 -18.25 -20.06
CA GLU A 103 7.59 -18.47 -20.48
C GLU A 103 7.44 -18.34 -22.00
N MET A 104 8.03 -17.31 -22.61
CA MET A 104 8.06 -17.15 -24.05
C MET A 104 8.79 -18.31 -24.75
N ARG A 105 9.91 -18.79 -24.20
CA ARG A 105 10.60 -19.98 -24.72
C ARG A 105 9.71 -21.21 -24.66
N GLU A 106 8.98 -21.43 -23.56
CA GLU A 106 8.04 -22.55 -23.44
C GLU A 106 6.96 -22.49 -24.53
N GLU A 107 6.40 -21.30 -24.81
CA GLU A 107 5.41 -21.10 -25.87
C GLU A 107 5.98 -21.38 -27.27
N ILE A 108 7.16 -20.84 -27.58
CA ILE A 108 7.86 -21.10 -28.85
C ILE A 108 8.12 -22.59 -29.02
N PHE A 109 8.60 -23.28 -27.97
CA PHE A 109 8.87 -24.72 -28.02
C PHE A 109 7.59 -25.54 -28.18
N LYS A 110 6.49 -25.18 -27.50
CA LYS A 110 5.18 -25.83 -27.70
C LYS A 110 4.67 -25.65 -29.13
N ALA A 111 4.78 -24.43 -29.68
CA ALA A 111 4.38 -24.14 -31.06
C ALA A 111 5.25 -24.89 -32.08
N ALA A 112 6.56 -24.92 -31.86
CA ALA A 112 7.51 -25.66 -32.69
C ALA A 112 7.25 -27.17 -32.64
N ALA A 113 7.04 -27.74 -31.45
CA ALA A 113 6.72 -29.16 -31.28
C ALA A 113 5.41 -29.54 -32.00
N LYS A 114 4.37 -28.69 -31.94
CA LYS A 114 3.10 -28.89 -32.66
C LYS A 114 3.26 -28.80 -34.18
N SER A 115 4.13 -27.90 -34.66
CA SER A 115 4.41 -27.76 -36.10
C SER A 115 5.24 -28.93 -36.65
N GLN A 116 6.23 -29.39 -35.89
CA GLN A 116 7.12 -30.48 -36.26
C GLN A 116 6.41 -31.85 -36.24
N SER A 117 5.51 -32.10 -35.27
CA SER A 117 4.74 -33.35 -35.22
C SER A 117 3.87 -33.55 -36.48
N GLY A 118 3.27 -32.49 -37.02
CA GLY A 118 2.50 -32.54 -38.26
C GLY A 118 3.35 -32.78 -39.53
N ARG A 119 4.62 -32.37 -39.52
CA ARG A 119 5.56 -32.60 -40.64
C ARG A 119 6.24 -33.96 -40.58
N ALA A 120 6.58 -34.43 -39.38
CA ALA A 120 7.29 -35.69 -39.13
C ALA A 120 6.48 -36.94 -39.52
N LEU A 121 5.14 -36.85 -39.57
CA LEU A 121 4.25 -37.94 -39.98
C LEU A 121 4.20 -38.18 -41.51
N ARG A 122 4.81 -37.31 -42.33
CA ARG A 122 4.83 -37.45 -43.78
C ARG A 122 6.07 -38.20 -44.24
N LYS A 123 5.87 -39.31 -44.96
CA LYS A 123 6.95 -40.02 -45.65
C LYS A 123 7.42 -39.15 -46.82
N THR A 124 8.67 -38.70 -46.77
CA THR A 124 9.28 -37.84 -47.80
C THR A 124 10.69 -38.32 -48.12
N LYS A 125 11.27 -37.85 -49.23
CA LYS A 125 12.65 -38.20 -49.62
C LYS A 125 13.69 -37.84 -48.54
N SER A 126 13.41 -36.84 -47.71
CA SER A 126 14.26 -36.41 -46.58
C SER A 126 13.88 -37.03 -45.22
N ASN A 127 12.76 -37.76 -45.13
CA ASN A 127 12.30 -38.45 -43.92
C ASN A 127 11.84 -39.88 -44.27
N PRO A 128 12.78 -40.81 -44.46
CA PRO A 128 12.50 -42.18 -44.90
C PRO A 128 11.83 -43.04 -43.81
N ASP A 129 12.03 -42.71 -42.52
CA ASP A 129 11.38 -43.34 -41.36
C ASP A 129 10.65 -42.31 -40.47
N PRO A 130 9.39 -41.98 -40.81
CA PRO A 130 8.62 -40.97 -40.09
C PRO A 130 8.31 -41.35 -38.63
N LEU A 131 8.20 -42.64 -38.29
CA LEU A 131 7.92 -43.08 -36.93
C LEU A 131 9.16 -42.95 -36.03
N GLY A 132 10.35 -43.27 -36.54
CA GLY A 132 11.62 -43.07 -35.83
C GLY A 132 11.96 -41.58 -35.61
N SER A 133 11.76 -40.76 -36.64
CA SER A 133 11.96 -39.30 -36.56
C SER A 133 10.99 -38.63 -35.57
N LEU A 134 9.72 -39.08 -35.55
CA LEU A 134 8.74 -38.59 -34.57
C LEU A 134 9.17 -38.93 -33.12
N ARG A 135 9.58 -40.18 -32.87
CA ARG A 135 9.98 -40.63 -31.52
C ARG A 135 11.20 -39.87 -30.99
N SER A 136 12.22 -39.66 -31.82
CA SER A 136 13.42 -38.90 -31.45
C SER A 136 13.12 -37.41 -31.23
N GLY A 137 12.36 -36.77 -32.13
CA GLY A 137 11.94 -35.37 -31.97
C GLY A 137 11.06 -35.14 -30.75
N THR A 138 10.17 -36.09 -30.43
CA THR A 138 9.32 -36.03 -29.23
C THR A 138 10.15 -36.14 -27.96
N ARG A 139 11.12 -37.07 -27.92
CA ARG A 139 12.01 -37.22 -26.76
C ARG A 139 12.84 -35.94 -26.53
N PHE A 140 13.39 -35.35 -27.59
CA PHE A 140 14.13 -34.09 -27.49
C PHE A 140 13.25 -32.93 -26.99
N ALA A 141 12.04 -32.79 -27.53
CA ALA A 141 11.10 -31.75 -27.12
C ALA A 141 10.67 -31.90 -25.65
N LEU A 142 10.43 -33.13 -25.18
CA LEU A 142 10.12 -33.41 -23.77
C LEU A 142 11.28 -33.02 -22.84
N THR A 143 12.51 -33.42 -23.18
CA THR A 143 13.70 -33.03 -22.38
C THR A 143 13.87 -31.52 -22.31
N GLN A 144 13.70 -30.80 -23.43
CA GLN A 144 13.77 -29.33 -23.45
C GLN A 144 12.64 -28.67 -22.65
N LEU A 145 11.42 -29.20 -22.70
CA LEU A 145 10.30 -28.69 -21.88
C LEU A 145 10.51 -28.97 -20.39
N ASP A 146 11.10 -30.10 -20.03
CA ASP A 146 11.45 -30.43 -18.64
C ASP A 146 12.53 -29.48 -18.11
N GLU A 147 13.56 -29.19 -18.91
CA GLU A 147 14.61 -28.22 -18.57
C GLU A 147 14.04 -26.80 -18.37
N ILE A 148 13.20 -26.33 -19.28
CA ILE A 148 12.54 -25.01 -19.16
C ILE A 148 11.63 -24.98 -17.92
N SER A 149 10.87 -26.05 -17.69
CA SER A 149 9.99 -26.16 -16.53
C SER A 149 10.76 -26.16 -15.20
N ALA A 150 11.89 -26.88 -15.13
CA ALA A 150 12.77 -26.89 -13.97
C ALA A 150 13.41 -25.52 -13.73
N ALA A 151 13.90 -24.85 -14.78
CA ALA A 151 14.43 -23.49 -14.70
C ALA A 151 13.38 -22.48 -14.23
N ARG A 152 12.13 -22.63 -14.66
CA ARG A 152 11.01 -21.78 -14.23
C ARG A 152 10.69 -21.97 -12.75
N ARG A 153 10.63 -23.22 -12.26
CA ARG A 153 10.42 -23.52 -10.84
C ARG A 153 11.52 -22.91 -9.97
N LYS A 154 12.79 -23.05 -10.39
CA LYS A 154 13.94 -22.46 -9.68
C LYS A 154 13.86 -20.93 -9.64
N THR A 155 13.54 -20.29 -10.77
CA THR A 155 13.41 -18.83 -10.86
C THR A 155 12.28 -18.30 -9.97
N ARG A 156 11.13 -18.98 -9.95
CA ARG A 156 10.01 -18.64 -9.05
C ARG A 156 10.37 -18.79 -7.57
N GLY A 157 11.12 -19.84 -7.21
CA GLY A 157 11.63 -20.02 -5.85
C GLY A 157 12.54 -18.87 -5.41
N SER A 158 13.53 -18.52 -6.22
CA SER A 158 14.43 -17.38 -5.92
C SER A 158 13.71 -16.04 -5.88
N LEU A 159 12.66 -15.86 -6.71
CA LEU A 159 11.83 -14.66 -6.68
C LEU A 159 11.04 -14.57 -5.37
N ALA A 160 10.42 -15.66 -4.93
CA ALA A 160 9.72 -15.72 -3.65
C ALA A 160 10.66 -15.44 -2.47
N GLU A 161 11.88 -15.99 -2.48
CA GLU A 161 12.90 -15.70 -1.47
C GLU A 161 13.25 -14.21 -1.43
N ILE A 162 13.48 -13.58 -2.58
CA ILE A 162 13.78 -12.14 -2.65
C ILE A 162 12.59 -11.31 -2.16
N GLU A 163 11.36 -11.66 -2.54
CA GLU A 163 10.17 -10.95 -2.08
C GLU A 163 9.97 -11.06 -0.55
N THR A 164 10.23 -12.24 0.04
CA THR A 164 10.21 -12.37 1.50
C THR A 164 11.28 -11.51 2.17
N ARG A 165 12.47 -11.40 1.55
CA ARG A 165 13.58 -10.62 2.09
C ARG A 165 13.40 -9.11 1.93
N ILE A 166 12.77 -8.68 0.84
CA ILE A 166 12.30 -7.30 0.69
C ILE A 166 11.24 -7.00 1.75
N ALA A 167 10.27 -7.90 1.97
CA ALA A 167 9.23 -7.71 2.97
C ALA A 167 9.80 -7.64 4.40
N THR A 168 10.83 -8.42 4.74
CA THR A 168 11.48 -8.35 6.07
C THR A 168 12.29 -7.07 6.24
N LEU A 169 13.05 -6.64 5.24
CA LEU A 169 13.79 -5.37 5.27
C LEU A 169 12.83 -4.16 5.31
N ALA A 170 11.68 -4.23 4.64
CA ALA A 170 10.65 -3.20 4.67
C ALA A 170 9.92 -3.13 6.02
N LYS A 171 9.80 -4.25 6.74
CA LYS A 171 9.21 -4.31 8.09
C LYS A 171 10.15 -3.84 9.19
N GLN A 172 11.46 -3.80 8.94
CA GLN A 172 12.39 -3.19 9.89
C GLN A 172 12.15 -1.68 9.92
N PRO A 173 12.00 -1.06 11.10
CA PRO A 173 11.82 0.37 11.21
C PRO A 173 13.05 1.07 10.63
N SER A 174 12.92 1.62 9.43
CA SER A 174 13.91 2.50 8.82
C SER A 174 13.91 3.83 9.57
N SER A 175 14.40 3.82 10.82
CA SER A 175 14.58 5.04 11.59
C SER A 175 15.72 5.83 10.96
N GLY A 176 15.40 6.71 10.01
CA GLY A 176 16.36 7.55 9.29
C GLY A 176 17.19 8.40 10.23
N SER A 177 16.61 8.81 11.36
CA SER A 177 17.27 9.63 12.37
C SER A 177 16.66 9.40 13.76
N VAL A 178 17.31 9.93 14.78
CA VAL A 178 16.79 10.00 16.16
C VAL A 178 16.81 11.47 16.58
N ALA A 179 15.67 11.97 17.04
CA ALA A 179 15.62 13.26 17.72
C ALA A 179 15.95 13.07 19.20
N ARG A 180 16.99 13.74 19.65
CA ARG A 180 17.39 13.86 21.05
C ARG A 180 16.87 15.16 21.60
N ILE A 181 16.04 15.08 22.63
CA ILE A 181 15.38 16.22 23.25
C ILE A 181 15.80 16.27 24.71
N LEU A 182 16.42 17.38 25.11
CA LEU A 182 16.79 17.66 26.50
C LEU A 182 15.75 18.59 27.13
N LEU A 183 15.24 18.18 28.28
CA LEU A 183 14.25 18.90 29.06
C LEU A 183 14.85 19.50 30.33
N SER A 184 14.16 20.51 30.88
CA SER A 184 14.58 21.18 32.11
C SER A 184 14.49 20.31 33.36
N GLN A 185 13.60 19.31 33.38
CA GLN A 185 13.29 18.47 34.54
C GLN A 185 13.21 16.99 34.15
N SER A 186 13.60 16.10 35.08
CA SER A 186 13.36 14.66 34.93
C SER A 186 11.88 14.33 35.09
N GLY A 187 11.34 13.44 34.26
CA GLY A 187 9.92 13.07 34.31
C GLY A 187 9.00 14.07 33.59
N GLY A 188 9.53 15.12 32.97
CA GLY A 188 8.73 16.04 32.17
C GLY A 188 8.17 15.37 30.91
N THR A 189 6.97 15.77 30.49
CA THR A 189 6.29 15.20 29.31
C THR A 189 6.40 16.16 28.13
N VAL A 190 6.62 15.61 26.93
CA VAL A 190 6.59 16.35 25.67
C VAL A 190 5.63 15.71 24.69
N ARG A 191 4.94 16.55 23.92
CA ARG A 191 4.25 16.15 22.70
C ARG A 191 5.15 16.40 21.52
N VAL A 192 5.44 15.35 20.76
CA VAL A 192 6.26 15.40 19.56
C VAL A 192 5.37 15.15 18.36
N ALA A 193 5.45 16.05 17.38
CA ALA A 193 4.71 15.94 16.13
C ALA A 193 5.67 16.06 14.94
N TYR A 194 5.46 15.26 13.90
CA TYR A 194 6.23 15.33 12.66
C TYR A 194 5.39 14.86 11.47
N LEU A 195 5.82 15.23 10.26
CA LEU A 195 5.14 14.86 9.02
C LEU A 195 5.89 13.74 8.31
N VAL A 196 5.15 12.81 7.70
CA VAL A 196 5.68 11.71 6.87
C VAL A 196 4.99 11.68 5.52
N SER A 197 5.74 11.40 4.44
CA SER A 197 5.20 11.42 3.07
C SER A 197 4.70 10.06 2.57
N ASN A 198 5.18 8.96 3.16
CA ASN A 198 4.88 7.62 2.69
C ASN A 198 3.62 6.99 3.31
N LEU A 199 3.01 7.67 4.29
CA LEU A 199 1.80 7.22 4.96
C LEU A 199 0.66 8.13 4.55
N LYS A 200 -0.35 7.57 3.89
CA LYS A 200 -1.55 8.28 3.41
C LYS A 200 -2.74 7.33 3.39
N TRP A 201 -3.93 7.88 3.28
CA TRP A 201 -5.14 7.10 3.02
C TRP A 201 -5.54 7.25 1.55
N THR A 202 -6.32 6.30 1.03
CA THR A 202 -6.80 6.34 -0.36
C THR A 202 -8.32 6.52 -0.38
N PRO A 203 -8.85 7.54 -1.09
CA PRO A 203 -10.28 7.68 -1.31
C PRO A 203 -10.84 6.51 -2.10
N ARG A 204 -11.96 5.98 -1.60
CA ARG A 204 -12.77 4.99 -2.29
C ARG A 204 -14.22 5.44 -2.26
N TYR A 205 -14.91 5.33 -3.38
CA TYR A 205 -16.30 5.72 -3.53
C TYR A 205 -17.17 4.50 -3.77
N ASP A 206 -18.30 4.41 -3.07
CA ASP A 206 -19.38 3.51 -3.43
C ASP A 206 -20.49 4.35 -4.07
N VAL A 207 -20.72 4.13 -5.37
CA VAL A 207 -21.71 4.85 -6.19
C VAL A 207 -22.92 3.93 -6.34
N ARG A 208 -24.04 4.27 -5.68
CA ARG A 208 -25.27 3.47 -5.69
C ARG A 208 -26.38 4.20 -6.41
N LEU A 209 -26.93 3.55 -7.43
CA LEU A 209 -28.03 4.07 -8.23
C LEU A 209 -29.28 3.22 -8.05
N SER A 210 -30.42 3.92 -8.05
CA SER A 210 -31.76 3.34 -7.95
C SER A 210 -32.68 3.73 -9.11
N GLY A 211 -32.18 4.51 -10.09
CA GLY A 211 -32.95 4.96 -11.26
C GLY A 211 -33.92 6.11 -10.98
N ASN A 212 -33.69 6.90 -9.93
CA ASN A 212 -34.52 8.04 -9.55
C ASN A 212 -33.89 9.41 -9.95
N GLY A 213 -32.88 9.41 -10.83
CA GLY A 213 -32.14 10.61 -11.23
C GLY A 213 -31.13 11.13 -10.20
N TYR A 214 -30.94 10.40 -9.10
CA TYR A 214 -29.92 10.69 -8.09
C TYR A 214 -29.04 9.46 -7.86
N THR A 215 -27.80 9.73 -7.45
CA THR A 215 -26.90 8.72 -6.91
C THR A 215 -26.65 8.97 -5.43
N GLU A 216 -26.57 7.88 -4.68
CA GLU A 216 -25.96 7.89 -3.35
C GLU A 216 -24.47 7.62 -3.52
N LEU A 217 -23.64 8.57 -3.10
CA LEU A 217 -22.19 8.49 -3.18
C LEU A 217 -21.64 8.41 -1.76
N ALA A 218 -21.15 7.25 -1.34
CA ALA A 218 -20.45 7.12 -0.07
C ALA A 218 -18.93 7.25 -0.29
N LEU A 219 -18.30 8.24 0.34
CA LEU A 219 -16.86 8.38 0.42
C LEU A 219 -16.34 7.56 1.60
N CYS A 220 -15.50 6.60 1.29
CA CYS A 220 -14.84 5.70 2.22
C CYS A 220 -13.32 5.94 2.22
N ALA A 221 -12.73 5.87 3.41
CA ALA A 221 -11.29 5.85 3.59
C ALA A 221 -10.77 4.42 3.55
N LYS A 222 -9.92 4.12 2.56
CA LYS A 222 -9.16 2.87 2.49
C LYS A 222 -7.83 3.07 3.21
N MET A 223 -7.70 2.44 4.37
CA MET A 223 -6.57 2.61 5.28
C MET A 223 -5.49 1.56 5.04
N PRO A 224 -4.19 1.89 5.26
CA PRO A 224 -3.16 0.88 5.45
C PRO A 224 -3.49 0.02 6.68
N ALA A 225 -2.82 -1.14 6.79
CA ALA A 225 -3.05 -2.08 7.89
C ALA A 225 -3.01 -1.35 9.26
N ALA A 226 -4.04 -1.55 10.07
CA ALA A 226 -4.14 -0.87 11.34
C ALA A 226 -3.10 -1.39 12.32
N GLU A 227 -2.51 -0.46 13.08
CA GLU A 227 -1.65 -0.79 14.20
C GLU A 227 -2.46 -0.75 15.49
N PRO A 228 -2.25 -1.73 16.40
CA PRO A 228 -2.90 -1.71 17.69
C PRO A 228 -2.45 -0.49 18.50
N ASN A 229 -3.36 0.10 19.28
CA ASN A 229 -3.12 1.24 20.18
C ASN A 229 -2.76 2.57 19.49
N VAL A 230 -3.12 2.73 18.21
CA VAL A 230 -2.94 3.99 17.47
C VAL A 230 -4.30 4.58 17.11
N SER A 231 -4.58 5.78 17.62
CA SER A 231 -5.78 6.53 17.23
C SER A 231 -5.56 7.14 15.85
N THR A 232 -6.40 6.78 14.87
CA THR A 232 -6.23 7.24 13.49
C THR A 232 -7.44 8.06 13.04
N VAL A 233 -7.13 9.19 12.42
CA VAL A 233 -8.09 10.14 11.88
C VAL A 233 -7.68 10.45 10.44
N VAL A 234 -8.65 10.61 9.55
CA VAL A 234 -8.41 11.02 8.17
C VAL A 234 -8.94 12.42 7.89
N VAL A 235 -8.28 13.08 6.95
CA VAL A 235 -8.62 14.40 6.43
C VAL A 235 -8.69 14.29 4.90
N PRO A 236 -9.81 14.68 4.26
CA PRO A 236 -10.00 14.60 2.80
C PRO A 236 -9.37 15.76 2.03
N LEU A 237 -8.21 16.21 2.48
CA LEU A 237 -7.43 17.28 1.85
C LEU A 237 -5.94 16.92 1.84
N PRO A 238 -5.15 17.46 0.89
CA PRO A 238 -3.70 17.47 0.95
C PRO A 238 -3.16 18.28 2.14
N LEU A 239 -1.96 17.96 2.61
CA LEU A 239 -1.28 18.64 3.72
C LEU A 239 -1.16 20.15 3.52
N VAL A 240 -0.83 20.59 2.31
CA VAL A 240 -0.61 22.02 1.99
C VAL A 240 -1.88 22.84 2.18
N GLU A 241 -3.04 22.26 1.88
CA GLU A 241 -4.34 22.92 2.02
C GLU A 241 -4.81 22.97 3.46
N THR A 242 -4.09 22.34 4.39
CA THR A 242 -4.49 22.24 5.79
C THR A 242 -3.93 23.34 6.69
N ILE A 243 -3.10 24.22 6.14
CA ILE A 243 -2.40 25.24 6.90
C ILE A 243 -3.37 26.38 7.26
N GLY A 244 -3.61 26.57 8.55
CA GLY A 244 -4.38 27.72 9.07
C GLY A 244 -5.90 27.56 9.03
N ALA A 245 -6.42 26.40 8.67
CA ALA A 245 -7.86 26.11 8.64
C ALA A 245 -8.27 25.11 9.73
N GLU A 246 -9.48 25.25 10.26
CA GLU A 246 -10.15 24.18 10.98
C GLU A 246 -10.73 23.20 9.96
N ILE A 247 -10.31 21.94 10.06
CA ILE A 247 -10.61 20.94 9.02
C ILE A 247 -11.32 19.77 9.66
N PRO A 248 -12.43 19.30 9.06
CA PRO A 248 -13.14 18.15 9.56
C PRO A 248 -12.22 16.94 9.60
N GLN A 249 -12.20 16.31 10.77
CA GLN A 249 -11.40 15.14 11.09
C GLN A 249 -12.34 13.96 11.27
N TYR A 250 -12.13 12.90 10.50
CA TYR A 250 -12.99 11.72 10.54
C TYR A 250 -12.26 10.58 11.25
N PRO A 251 -12.70 10.14 12.45
CA PRO A 251 -12.11 9.00 13.11
C PRO A 251 -12.39 7.75 12.27
N VAL A 252 -11.35 6.92 12.08
CA VAL A 252 -11.46 5.70 11.29
C VAL A 252 -10.91 4.52 12.06
N SER A 253 -11.57 3.37 11.88
CA SER A 253 -11.08 2.08 12.34
C SER A 253 -10.40 1.35 11.18
N ALA A 254 -9.78 0.21 11.47
CA ALA A 254 -9.03 -0.56 10.47
C ALA A 254 -9.83 -0.86 9.20
N GLY A 255 -9.17 -0.84 8.03
CA GLY A 255 -9.73 -1.31 6.77
C GLY A 255 -10.40 -0.22 5.94
N ILE A 256 -11.68 -0.42 5.61
CA ILE A 256 -12.49 0.51 4.80
C ILE A 256 -13.57 1.10 5.71
N THR A 257 -13.57 2.42 5.90
CA THR A 257 -14.55 3.10 6.74
C THR A 257 -15.23 4.21 5.96
N SER A 258 -16.57 4.28 5.99
CA SER A 258 -17.31 5.40 5.41
C SER A 258 -17.11 6.65 6.24
N ILE A 259 -16.72 7.76 5.60
CA ILE A 259 -16.46 9.04 6.25
C ILE A 259 -17.49 10.12 5.88
N ALA A 260 -18.12 10.02 4.70
CA ALA A 260 -19.17 10.93 4.27
C ALA A 260 -20.11 10.26 3.26
N THR A 261 -21.37 10.68 3.24
CA THR A 261 -22.34 10.24 2.23
C THR A 261 -22.97 11.47 1.59
N PHE A 262 -23.05 11.45 0.26
CA PHE A 262 -23.63 12.50 -0.55
C PHE A 262 -24.78 11.94 -1.36
N ARG A 263 -25.81 12.77 -1.58
CA ARG A 263 -26.84 12.50 -2.57
C ARG A 263 -26.67 13.52 -3.68
N LEU A 264 -26.22 13.06 -4.84
CA LEU A 264 -25.85 13.92 -5.96
C LEU A 264 -26.82 13.70 -7.14
N PRO A 265 -27.23 14.75 -7.85
CA PRO A 265 -28.03 14.60 -9.06
C PRO A 265 -27.20 14.03 -10.22
N LEU A 266 -27.88 13.34 -11.13
CA LEU A 266 -27.31 12.81 -12.35
C LEU A 266 -27.76 13.65 -13.55
N GLU A 267 -26.82 14.11 -14.36
CA GLU A 267 -27.12 14.74 -15.65
C GLU A 267 -27.44 13.71 -16.73
N LYS A 268 -26.73 12.58 -16.68
CA LYS A 268 -26.91 11.46 -17.60
C LYS A 268 -26.79 10.15 -16.84
N GLU A 269 -27.66 9.21 -17.18
CA GLU A 269 -27.66 7.86 -16.66
C GLU A 269 -28.01 6.90 -17.81
N GLU A 270 -27.14 5.95 -18.09
CA GLU A 270 -27.31 4.99 -19.18
C GLU A 270 -26.85 3.60 -18.72
N LEU A 271 -27.81 2.71 -18.50
CA LEU A 271 -27.55 1.29 -18.24
C LEU A 271 -27.69 0.53 -19.56
N VAL A 272 -26.57 0.05 -20.09
CA VAL A 272 -26.58 -0.78 -21.29
C VAL A 272 -26.66 -2.24 -20.87
N LYS A 273 -27.81 -2.84 -21.16
CA LYS A 273 -28.07 -4.26 -20.93
C LYS A 273 -27.43 -5.08 -22.04
N GLY A 274 -26.72 -6.14 -21.68
CA GLY A 274 -26.06 -7.05 -22.62
C GLY A 274 -25.51 -8.27 -21.88
N ALA A 275 -24.75 -9.11 -22.59
CA ALA A 275 -24.09 -10.27 -21.96
C ALA A 275 -23.14 -9.86 -20.82
N VAL A 276 -22.57 -8.66 -20.92
CA VAL A 276 -21.85 -7.98 -19.82
C VAL A 276 -22.48 -6.60 -19.68
N PRO A 277 -23.34 -6.36 -18.67
CA PRO A 277 -23.96 -5.06 -18.48
C PRO A 277 -22.89 -4.04 -18.07
N TYR A 278 -23.07 -2.80 -18.50
CA TYR A 278 -22.24 -1.68 -18.04
C TYR A 278 -23.10 -0.45 -17.77
N LEU A 279 -22.62 0.39 -16.86
CA LEU A 279 -23.27 1.62 -16.44
C LEU A 279 -22.40 2.81 -16.82
N SER A 280 -22.98 3.77 -17.53
CA SER A 280 -22.37 5.08 -17.78
C SER A 280 -23.22 6.15 -17.11
N LEU A 281 -22.59 7.05 -16.36
CA LEU A 281 -23.28 8.15 -15.71
C LEU A 281 -22.45 9.43 -15.76
N VAL A 282 -23.13 10.55 -15.61
CA VAL A 282 -22.53 11.87 -15.37
C VAL A 282 -23.16 12.42 -14.10
N LEU A 283 -22.37 12.52 -13.03
CA LEU A 283 -22.79 13.09 -11.76
C LEU A 283 -22.44 14.57 -11.69
N ASP A 284 -23.28 15.36 -11.04
CA ASP A 284 -22.99 16.77 -10.73
C ASP A 284 -22.65 16.91 -9.24
N ASN A 285 -21.47 17.45 -8.94
CA ASN A 285 -21.06 17.70 -7.56
C ASN A 285 -21.69 19.00 -7.05
N THR A 286 -22.95 18.92 -6.65
CA THR A 286 -23.68 20.03 -6.01
C THR A 286 -23.28 20.27 -4.55
N SER A 287 -22.32 19.51 -4.02
CA SER A 287 -21.82 19.72 -2.65
C SER A 287 -20.86 20.92 -2.61
N SER A 288 -20.64 21.47 -1.41
CA SER A 288 -19.63 22.50 -1.18
C SER A 288 -18.21 21.95 -1.05
N LEU A 289 -18.04 20.62 -1.13
CA LEU A 289 -16.77 19.95 -0.88
C LEU A 289 -16.14 19.46 -2.17
N TYR A 290 -14.81 19.57 -2.24
CA TYR A 290 -14.03 18.86 -3.24
C TYR A 290 -14.08 17.36 -2.95
N LEU A 291 -14.44 16.57 -3.97
CA LEU A 291 -14.39 15.12 -3.92
C LEU A 291 -13.02 14.68 -4.45
N PRO A 292 -12.10 14.16 -3.61
CA PRO A 292 -10.75 13.82 -4.06
C PRO A 292 -10.69 12.64 -5.04
N ALA A 293 -9.61 12.57 -5.82
CA ALA A 293 -9.39 11.45 -6.72
C ALA A 293 -9.18 10.12 -5.97
N GLY A 294 -9.63 9.01 -6.55
CA GLY A 294 -9.60 7.69 -5.91
C GLY A 294 -10.13 6.55 -6.78
N GLU A 295 -10.60 5.50 -6.13
CA GLU A 295 -11.28 4.36 -6.76
C GLU A 295 -12.80 4.50 -6.58
N ALA A 296 -13.60 4.09 -7.55
CA ALA A 296 -15.06 4.02 -7.39
C ALA A 296 -15.57 2.61 -7.68
N SER A 297 -16.54 2.14 -6.90
CA SER A 297 -17.30 0.91 -7.12
C SER A 297 -18.75 1.28 -7.46
N GLY A 298 -19.24 0.77 -8.60
CA GLY A 298 -20.58 1.08 -9.11
C GLY A 298 -21.59 0.00 -8.77
N TYR A 299 -22.76 0.42 -8.30
CA TYR A 299 -23.88 -0.46 -7.97
C TYR A 299 -25.17 0.04 -8.61
N TRP A 300 -25.94 -0.87 -9.21
CA TRP A 300 -27.25 -0.59 -9.79
C TRP A 300 -28.31 -1.52 -9.19
N GLY A 301 -29.33 -0.98 -8.54
CA GLY A 301 -30.37 -1.81 -7.92
C GLY A 301 -29.83 -2.81 -6.88
N GLY A 302 -28.69 -2.50 -6.26
CA GLY A 302 -27.98 -3.38 -5.33
C GLY A 302 -26.98 -4.35 -5.98
N GLU A 303 -26.99 -4.50 -7.31
CA GLU A 303 -26.03 -5.33 -8.04
C GLU A 303 -24.71 -4.57 -8.26
N TYR A 304 -23.58 -5.22 -8.02
CA TYR A 304 -22.26 -4.67 -8.28
C TYR A 304 -21.90 -4.80 -9.76
N LEU A 305 -21.56 -3.68 -10.41
CA LEU A 305 -21.27 -3.62 -11.85
C LEU A 305 -19.77 -3.52 -12.17
N GLY A 306 -18.94 -3.14 -11.22
CA GLY A 306 -17.49 -3.05 -11.42
C GLY A 306 -16.84 -1.86 -10.73
N ASN A 307 -15.57 -1.65 -11.02
CA ASN A 307 -14.78 -0.54 -10.53
C ASN A 307 -14.45 0.45 -11.66
N ALA A 308 -14.26 1.70 -11.30
CA ALA A 308 -13.80 2.77 -12.17
C ALA A 308 -12.75 3.62 -11.45
N ALA A 309 -11.91 4.33 -12.20
CA ALA A 309 -11.09 5.40 -11.64
C ALA A 309 -11.98 6.62 -11.38
N PHE A 310 -11.83 7.25 -10.21
CA PHE A 310 -12.48 8.50 -9.86
C PHE A 310 -11.43 9.62 -9.97
N SER A 311 -11.55 10.50 -10.95
CA SER A 311 -10.54 11.55 -11.20
C SER A 311 -10.60 12.72 -10.22
N GLY A 312 -11.56 12.71 -9.29
CA GLY A 312 -11.88 13.84 -8.45
C GLY A 312 -12.94 14.74 -9.09
N CYS A 313 -13.68 15.48 -8.27
CA CYS A 313 -14.71 16.41 -8.73
C CYS A 313 -14.78 17.66 -7.84
N LEU A 314 -14.55 18.84 -8.43
CA LEU A 314 -14.69 20.12 -7.73
C LEU A 314 -16.17 20.47 -7.49
N PRO A 315 -16.48 21.31 -6.48
CA PRO A 315 -17.83 21.86 -6.30
C PRO A 315 -18.37 22.51 -7.58
N GLY A 316 -19.62 22.20 -7.92
CA GLY A 316 -20.31 22.70 -9.11
C GLY A 316 -19.75 22.21 -10.44
N LYS A 317 -19.00 21.09 -10.44
CA LYS A 317 -18.51 20.43 -11.64
C LYS A 317 -19.14 19.06 -11.81
N THR A 318 -19.13 18.59 -13.05
CA THR A 318 -19.66 17.28 -13.41
C THR A 318 -18.53 16.29 -13.65
N LEU A 319 -18.82 15.01 -13.41
CA LEU A 319 -17.87 13.92 -13.58
C LEU A 319 -18.55 12.74 -14.28
N ALA A 320 -17.98 12.30 -15.38
CA ALA A 320 -18.40 11.10 -16.09
C ALA A 320 -17.73 9.85 -15.49
N LEU A 321 -18.50 8.81 -15.20
CA LEU A 321 -18.02 7.52 -14.72
C LEU A 321 -18.59 6.38 -15.57
N GLN A 322 -17.79 5.33 -15.77
CA GLN A 322 -18.19 4.11 -16.47
C GLN A 322 -17.78 2.88 -15.65
N PHE A 323 -18.74 2.01 -15.35
CA PHE A 323 -18.53 0.77 -14.58
C PHE A 323 -18.84 -0.45 -15.44
N GLY A 324 -17.98 -1.48 -15.36
CA GLY A 324 -18.21 -2.77 -16.03
C GLY A 324 -17.85 -2.80 -17.52
N LYS A 325 -17.47 -1.67 -18.11
CA LYS A 325 -17.02 -1.58 -19.50
C LYS A 325 -15.60 -2.14 -19.65
N ARG A 326 -15.43 -3.17 -20.46
CA ARG A 326 -14.10 -3.64 -20.88
C ARG A 326 -13.68 -2.82 -22.11
N GLU A 327 -12.50 -2.22 -22.04
CA GLU A 327 -11.83 -1.61 -23.20
C GLU A 327 -11.43 -2.66 -24.23
#